data_AF-A0A354DE85-F1
#
_entry.id   AF-A0A354DE85-F1
#
_cell.length_a   1.000
_cell.length_b   1.000
_cell.length_c   1.000
_cell.angle_alpha   90.00
_cell.angle_beta   90.00
_cell.angle_gamma   90.00
#
_symmetry.space_group_name_H-M   'P 1'
#
loop_
_entity.id
_entity.type
_entity.pdbx_description
1 polymer ?
#
loop_
_entity_poly.entity_id
_entity_poly.type
_entity_poly.pdbx_seq_one_letter_code
_entity_poly.pdbx_strand_id
1 'polypeptide(L)' 'MSTNILLTGGRAPVTLHLARLFKEQGFRVFVAESEKIHLCKVSHSIEESFLVPKPNEDHEGYIQALCRIINKYNIS' A
#
# COMPACT_ATOMS: atom_id res chain seq x y z
N MET A 1 6.15 16.29 11.36
CA MET A 1 5.17 15.82 10.36
C MET A 1 5.62 14.44 9.88
N SER A 2 4.72 13.46 9.75
CA SER A 2 5.06 12.10 9.31
C SER A 2 4.64 11.95 7.84
N THR A 3 5.56 11.52 6.98
CA THR A 3 5.28 11.29 5.55
C THR A 3 4.47 10.00 5.37
N ASN A 4 3.50 10.05 4.45
CA ASN A 4 2.66 8.91 4.11
C ASN A 4 3.20 8.25 2.83
N ILE A 5 3.40 6.93 2.87
CA ILE A 5 3.98 6.15 1.78
C ILE A 5 2.97 5.10 1.34
N LEU A 6 2.76 4.95 0.04
CA LEU A 6 1.95 3.88 -0.54
C LEU A 6 2.86 2.84 -1.19
N LEU A 7 2.75 1.59 -0.75
CA LEU A 7 3.44 0.46 -1.34
C LEU A 7 2.48 -0.42 -2.14
N THR A 8 2.93 -0.90 -3.30
CA THR A 8 2.22 -1.91 -4.10
C THR A 8 2.92 -3.25 -4.00
N GLY A 9 2.22 -4.35 -4.32
CA GLY A 9 2.82 -5.69 -4.26
C GLY A 9 2.98 -6.21 -2.83
N GLY A 10 1.96 -6.02 -1.99
CA GLY A 10 1.94 -6.43 -0.58
C GLY A 10 2.08 -7.93 -0.31
N ARG A 11 2.15 -8.75 -1.36
CA ARG A 11 2.45 -10.20 -1.30
C ARG A 11 3.94 -10.50 -1.16
N ALA A 12 4.81 -9.61 -1.62
CA ALA A 12 6.24 -9.89 -1.63
C ALA A 12 6.84 -9.65 -0.22
N PRO A 13 7.67 -10.58 0.31
CA PRO A 13 8.37 -10.38 1.58
C PRO A 13 9.23 -9.11 1.62
N VAL A 14 9.78 -8.70 0.47
CA VAL A 14 10.54 -7.45 0.31
C VAL A 14 9.68 -6.21 0.59
N THR A 15 8.41 -6.21 0.18
CA THR A 15 7.48 -5.11 0.45
C THR A 15 7.21 -4.98 1.94
N LEU A 16 7.06 -6.10 2.64
CA LEU A 16 6.90 -6.10 4.09
C LEU A 16 8.16 -5.60 4.81
N HIS A 17 9.34 -5.97 4.32
CA HIS A 17 10.60 -5.48 4.87
C HIS A 17 10.72 -3.96 4.71
N LEU A 18 10.42 -3.42 3.53
CA LEU A 18 10.38 -1.98 3.28
C LEU A 18 9.37 -1.27 4.18
N ALA A 19 8.18 -1.84 4.35
CA ALA A 19 7.16 -1.27 5.24
C ALA A 19 7.65 -1.15 6.69
N ARG A 20 8.38 -2.14 7.19
CA ARG A 20 8.98 -2.11 8.54
C ARG A 20 10.01 -0.98 8.64
N LEU A 21 10.93 -0.89 7.68
CA LEU A 21 11.94 0.17 7.64
C LEU A 21 11.31 1.56 7.63
N PHE A 22 10.28 1.78 6.80
CA PHE A 22 9.59 3.06 6.77
C PHE A 22 8.87 3.39 8.08
N LYS A 23 8.22 2.40 8.70
CA LYS A 23 7.56 2.58 10.01
C LYS A 23 8.58 2.93 11.10
N GLU A 24 9.75 2.27 11.10
CA GLU A 24 10.84 2.55 12.04
C GLU A 24 11.39 3.98 11.90
N GLN A 25 11.39 4.54 10.68
CA GLN A 25 11.74 5.93 10.42
C GLN A 25 10.60 6.92 10.77
N GLY A 26 9.48 6.44 11.29
CA GLY A 26 8.34 7.26 11.71
C GLY A 26 7.39 7.64 10.58
N PHE A 27 7.48 6.99 9.40
CA PHE A 27 6.51 7.17 8.32
C PHE A 27 5.24 6.34 8.55
N ARG A 28 4.14 6.77 7.92
CA ARG A 28 2.90 6.00 7.88
C ARG A 28 2.84 5.25 6.56
N VAL A 29 2.72 3.93 6.64
CA VAL A 29 2.81 3.05 5.47
C VAL A 29 1.43 2.51 5.13
N PHE A 30 1.04 2.68 3.88
CA PHE A 30 -0.20 2.19 3.29
C PHE A 30 0.14 1.14 2.23
N VAL A 31 -0.76 0.19 1.98
CA VAL A 31 -0.57 -0.84 0.95
C VAL A 31 -1.75 -0.88 0.01
N ALA A 32 -1.49 -0.94 -1.30
CA ALA A 32 -2.48 -1.25 -2.33
C ALA A 32 -2.13 -2.59 -2.99
N GLU A 33 -3.04 -3.57 -2.90
CA GLU A 33 -2.83 -4.90 -3.45
C GLU A 33 -4.14 -5.43 -4.05
N SER A 34 -4.03 -6.22 -5.12
CA SER A 34 -5.21 -6.73 -5.84
C SER A 34 -5.68 -8.09 -5.32
N GLU A 35 -4.90 -8.70 -4.43
CA GLU A 35 -5.23 -9.94 -3.73
C GLU A 35 -5.77 -9.66 -2.33
N LYS A 36 -6.84 -10.38 -1.92
CA LYS A 36 -7.54 -10.15 -0.65
C LYS A 36 -6.74 -10.58 0.59
N ILE A 37 -5.79 -11.49 0.42
CA ILE A 37 -4.97 -12.06 1.51
C ILE A 37 -3.51 -11.94 1.08
N HIS A 38 -2.72 -11.18 1.85
CA HIS A 38 -1.29 -11.02 1.61
C HIS A 38 -0.55 -10.68 2.91
N LEU A 39 0.75 -10.95 2.93
CA LEU A 39 1.62 -10.84 4.11
C LEU A 39 1.56 -9.46 4.78
N CYS A 40 1.48 -8.38 4.00
CA CYS A 40 1.43 -7.04 4.56
C CYS A 40 0.10 -6.72 5.28
N LYS A 41 -1.01 -7.37 4.94
CA LYS A 41 -2.34 -7.05 5.49
C LYS A 41 -2.44 -7.26 7.01
N VAL A 42 -1.68 -8.21 7.55
CA VAL A 42 -1.70 -8.58 8.97
C VAL A 42 -0.55 -7.96 9.77
N SER A 43 0.27 -7.12 9.14
CA SER A 43 1.43 -6.52 9.81
C SER A 43 1.07 -5.23 10.52
N HIS A 44 1.48 -5.09 11.78
CA HIS A 44 1.40 -3.84 12.56
C HIS A 44 2.19 -2.68 11.95
N SER A 45 3.07 -2.94 10.98
CA SER A 45 3.81 -1.90 10.25
C SER A 45 2.94 -1.17 9.22
N ILE A 46 1.77 -1.72 8.87
CA ILE A 46 0.84 -1.14 7.91
C ILE A 46 -0.27 -0.38 8.64
N GLU A 47 -0.51 0.85 8.21
CA GLU A 47 -1.57 1.72 8.71
C GLU A 47 -2.94 1.30 8.15
N GLU A 48 -3.01 1.11 6.83
CA GLU A 48 -4.22 0.66 6.14
C GLU A 48 -3.86 -0.09 4.84
N SER A 49 -4.67 -1.08 4.47
CA SER A 49 -4.50 -1.89 3.27
C SER A 49 -5.73 -1.79 2.38
N PHE A 50 -5.53 -1.46 1.11
CA PHE A 50 -6.58 -1.26 0.12
C PHE A 50 -6.60 -2.40 -0.89
N LEU A 51 -7.78 -2.95 -1.13
CA LEU A 51 -8.02 -3.83 -2.27
C LEU A 51 -8.22 -2.98 -3.53
N VAL A 52 -7.38 -3.18 -4.53
CA VAL A 52 -7.47 -2.49 -5.82
C VAL A 52 -7.75 -3.48 -6.96
N PRO A 53 -8.30 -3.05 -8.11
CA PRO A 53 -8.48 -3.94 -9.25
C PRO A 53 -7.17 -4.59 -9.68
N LYS A 54 -7.21 -5.73 -10.37
CA LYS A 54 -6.00 -6.32 -10.93
C LYS A 54 -5.60 -5.54 -12.18
N PRO A 55 -4.35 -5.06 -12.30
CA PRO A 55 -3.93 -4.22 -13.43
C PRO A 55 -3.96 -4.94 -14.78
N ASN A 56 -4.03 -6.27 -14.79
CA ASN A 56 -4.18 -7.09 -16.01
C ASN A 56 -5.65 -7.34 -16.40
N GLU A 57 -6.62 -7.11 -15.49
CA GLU A 57 -8.05 -7.24 -15.76
C GLU A 57 -8.69 -5.86 -16.02
N ASP A 58 -8.34 -4.87 -15.20
CA ASP A 58 -8.83 -3.49 -15.29
C ASP A 58 -7.71 -2.49 -14.95
N HIS A 59 -6.97 -2.10 -15.98
CA HIS A 59 -5.83 -1.19 -15.85
C HIS A 59 -6.26 0.23 -15.45
N GLU A 60 -7.32 0.75 -16.07
CA GLU A 60 -7.89 2.06 -15.76
C GLU A 60 -8.39 2.13 -14.32
N GLY A 61 -9.18 1.13 -13.89
CA GLY A 61 -9.67 1.05 -12.53
C GLY A 61 -8.55 0.92 -11.50
N TYR A 62 -7.46 0.22 -11.83
CA TYR A 62 -6.26 0.16 -10.99
C TYR A 62 -5.65 1.56 -10.79
N ILE A 63 -5.40 2.30 -11.88
CA ILE A 63 -4.83 3.66 -11.82
C ILE A 63 -5.75 4.59 -11.04
N GLN A 64 -7.05 4.60 -11.35
CA GLN A 64 -8.03 5.45 -10.68
C GLN A 64 -8.11 5.14 -9.17
N ALA A 65 -8.03 3.87 -8.79
CA ALA A 65 -7.99 3.47 -7.39
C ALA A 65 -6.74 4.01 -6.68
N LEU A 66 -5.56 3.91 -7.32
CA LEU A 66 -4.32 4.46 -6.78
C LEU A 66 -4.38 5.99 -6.64
N CYS A 67 -4.80 6.72 -7.67
CA CYS A 67 -4.94 8.18 -7.60
C CYS A 67 -5.88 8.62 -6.47
N ARG A 68 -7.00 7.90 -6.30
CA ARG A 68 -7.94 8.18 -5.20
C ARG A 68 -7.30 7.95 -3.83
N ILE A 69 -6.51 6.89 -3.66
CA ILE A 69 -5.80 6.61 -2.40
C ILE A 69 -4.74 7.68 -2.15
N ILE A 70 -3.93 8.01 -3.16
CA ILE A 70 -2.87 9.02 -3.08
C ILE A 70 -3.44 10.36 -2.60
N ASN A 71 -4.53 10.81 -3.23
CA ASN A 71 -5.19 12.06 -2.86
C ASN A 71 -5.86 12.00 -1.48
N LYS A 72 -6.58 10.91 -1.16
CA LYS A 72 -7.31 10.78 0.11
C LYS A 72 -6.37 10.76 1.31
N TYR A 73 -5.21 10.12 1.18
CA TYR A 73 -4.25 9.94 2.28
C TYR A 73 -3.05 10.87 2.20
N ASN A 74 -3.00 11.80 1.25
CA ASN A 74 -1.87 12.72 1.06
C ASN A 74 -0.54 11.96 1.00
N ILE A 75 -0.49 10.93 0.14
CA ILE A 75 0.73 10.17 -0.10
C ILE A 75 1.76 11.08 -0.78
N SER A 76 3.01 11.02 -0.33
CA SER A 76 4.11 11.84 -0.86
C SER A 76 4.85 11.20 -2.02
#